data_AF-A0AAX3EQT6-F1
#
_entry.id   AF-A0AAX3EQT6-F1
#
_cell.length_a   1.000
_cell.length_b   1.000
_cell.length_c   1.000
_cell.angle_alpha   90.00
_cell.angle_beta   90.00
_cell.angle_gamma   90.00
#
_symmetry.space_group_name_H-M   'P 1'
#
loop_
_entity.id
_entity.type
_entity.pdbx_description
1 polymer ?
#
loop_
_entity_poly.entity_id
_entity_poly.type
_entity_poly.pdbx_seq_one_letter_code
_entity_poly.pdbx_strand_id
1 'polypeptide(L)'
;MAENSSIDELVQDLESEPIQVVTLLRLREIFGYKRLGNRVLVDISKELANRGLGYFPREILDANEQPRQWEELRIFRKQSPVGKLVTAVLEPSHENDLFLKEASTNDETNAAAVLDQIRTLLGD
;
A
#
# COMPACT_ATOMS: atom_id res chain seq x y z
N MET A 1 23.75 -3.21 10.95
CA MET A 1 23.92 -1.88 10.35
C MET A 1 22.73 -1.70 9.43
N ALA A 2 21.68 -1.00 9.87
CA ALA A 2 20.58 -0.70 8.96
C ALA A 2 21.08 0.37 7.99
N GLU A 3 21.09 0.07 6.69
CA GLU A 3 21.22 1.10 5.67
C GLU A 3 20.12 2.13 5.94
N ASN A 4 20.53 3.38 6.17
CA ASN A 4 19.63 4.52 6.22
C ASN A 4 19.02 4.67 4.82
N SER A 5 17.97 3.89 4.56
CA SER A 5 17.21 3.98 3.33
C SER A 5 16.35 5.24 3.40
N SER A 6 16.35 6.05 2.35
CA SER A 6 15.54 7.27 2.28
C SER A 6 14.06 6.95 1.99
N ILE A 7 13.17 7.89 2.24
CA ILE A 7 11.75 7.76 1.85
C ILE A 7 11.59 7.65 0.32
N ASP A 8 12.49 8.28 -0.44
CA ASP A 8 12.44 8.25 -1.90
C ASP A 8 12.85 6.87 -2.44
N GLU A 9 13.80 6.20 -1.78
CA GLU A 9 14.10 4.78 -2.05
C GLU A 9 12.92 3.88 -1.74
N LEU A 10 12.27 4.04 -0.59
CA LEU A 10 11.06 3.26 -0.28
C LEU A 10 9.98 3.46 -1.35
N VAL A 11 9.81 4.70 -1.83
CA VAL A 11 8.88 4.99 -2.92
C VAL A 11 9.32 4.33 -4.23
N GLN A 12 10.61 4.29 -4.53
CA GLN A 12 11.16 3.63 -5.71
C GLN A 12 10.99 2.10 -5.64
N ASP A 13 11.22 1.49 -4.48
CA ASP A 13 11.03 0.05 -4.25
C ASP A 13 9.58 -0.38 -4.53
N LEU A 14 8.62 0.51 -4.30
CA LEU A 14 7.20 0.25 -4.58
C LEU A 14 6.85 0.20 -6.08
N GLU A 15 7.76 0.62 -6.97
CA GLU A 15 7.59 0.43 -8.42
C GLU A 15 7.82 -1.02 -8.84
N SER A 16 8.78 -1.70 -8.23
CA SER A 16 9.13 -3.09 -8.53
C SER A 16 8.31 -4.07 -7.71
N GLU A 17 8.06 -3.76 -6.43
CA GLU A 17 7.28 -4.58 -5.51
C GLU A 17 6.17 -3.73 -4.85
N PRO A 18 4.91 -3.87 -5.31
CA PRO A 18 3.81 -2.94 -4.94
C PRO A 18 3.47 -2.84 -3.44
N ILE A 19 3.97 -3.77 -2.63
CA ILE A 19 3.81 -3.80 -1.18
C ILE A 19 5.17 -4.04 -0.53
N GLN A 20 5.61 -3.12 0.32
CA GLN A 20 6.85 -3.26 1.09
C GLN A 20 6.53 -3.50 2.57
N VAL A 21 7.16 -4.52 3.18
CA VAL A 21 7.10 -4.73 4.63
C VAL A 21 8.18 -3.86 5.30
N VAL A 22 7.75 -3.01 6.23
CA VAL A 22 8.61 -2.02 6.88
C VAL A 22 8.34 -2.03 8.39
N THR A 23 9.40 -1.94 9.19
CA THR A 23 9.28 -1.82 10.65
C THR A 23 9.08 -0.37 11.09
N LEU A 24 8.50 -0.17 12.27
CA LEU A 24 8.45 1.16 12.90
C LEU A 24 9.85 1.75 13.14
N LEU A 25 10.86 0.91 13.38
CA LEU A 25 12.25 1.35 13.44
C LEU A 25 12.70 2.01 12.14
N ARG A 26 12.49 1.32 11.01
CA ARG A 26 12.90 1.79 9.68
C ARG A 26 12.16 3.07 9.31
N LEU A 27 10.84 3.17 9.54
CA LEU A 27 10.10 4.41 9.30
C LEU A 27 10.58 5.57 10.16
N ARG A 28 10.83 5.32 11.46
CA ARG A 28 11.36 6.33 12.37
C ARG A 28 12.70 6.87 11.86
N GLU A 29 13.58 6.00 11.36
CA GLU A 29 14.88 6.35 10.81
C GLU A 29 14.76 7.12 9.48
N ILE A 30 13.91 6.65 8.56
CA ILE A 30 13.58 7.32 7.29
C ILE A 30 13.16 8.78 7.52
N PHE A 31 12.29 9.02 8.51
CA PHE A 31 11.77 10.35 8.82
C PHE A 31 12.60 11.13 9.86
N GLY A 32 13.74 10.57 10.29
CA GLY A 32 14.70 11.27 11.17
C GLY A 32 14.24 11.48 12.61
N TYR A 33 13.27 10.70 13.10
CA TYR A 33 12.79 10.80 14.48
C TYR A 33 13.73 10.09 15.46
N LYS A 34 13.98 10.70 16.63
CA LYS A 34 14.84 10.08 17.67
C LYS A 34 14.10 9.10 18.58
N ARG A 35 12.79 9.29 18.75
CA ARG A 35 11.94 8.50 19.66
C ARG A 35 10.79 7.88 18.88
N LEU A 36 10.21 6.83 19.45
CA LEU A 36 9.00 6.18 18.94
C LEU A 36 7.93 6.28 20.04
N GLY A 37 6.89 7.05 19.76
CA GLY A 37 5.78 7.28 20.69
C GLY A 37 4.59 7.85 19.92
N ASN A 38 3.42 7.94 20.55
CA ASN A 38 2.14 8.17 19.85
C ASN A 38 2.16 9.37 18.90
N ARG A 39 2.77 10.49 19.32
CA ARG A 39 2.91 11.68 18.46
C ARG A 39 3.73 11.41 17.19
N VAL A 40 4.81 10.64 17.32
CA VAL A 40 5.65 10.25 16.17
C VAL A 40 4.88 9.34 15.23
N LEU A 41 4.03 8.43 15.74
CA LEU A 41 3.19 7.58 14.88
C LEU A 41 2.20 8.41 14.05
N VAL A 42 1.57 9.42 14.68
CA VAL A 42 0.67 10.36 13.99
C VAL A 42 1.43 11.16 12.93
N ASP A 43 2.64 11.62 13.24
CA ASP A 43 3.46 12.37 12.28
C ASP A 43 3.90 11.47 11.11
N ILE A 44 4.33 10.23 11.37
CA ILE A 44 4.63 9.22 10.34
C ILE A 44 3.42 8.96 9.44
N SER A 45 2.23 8.76 10.01
CA SER A 45 0.99 8.56 9.25
C SER A 45 0.72 9.73 8.29
N LYS A 46 0.89 10.98 8.76
CA LYS A 46 0.75 12.18 7.93
C LYS A 46 1.78 12.26 6.82
N GLU A 47 3.05 11.98 7.13
CA GLU A 47 4.13 12.00 6.13
C GLU A 47 3.91 10.96 5.02
N LEU A 48 3.45 9.76 5.37
CA LEU A 48 3.04 8.74 4.40
C LEU A 48 1.88 9.23 3.54
N ALA A 49 0.83 9.79 4.16
CA ALA A 49 -0.34 10.30 3.45
C ALA A 49 0.00 11.45 2.50
N ASN A 50 0.86 12.38 2.91
CA ASN A 50 1.34 13.51 2.09
C ASN A 50 2.05 13.04 0.81
N ARG A 51 2.61 11.83 0.84
CA ARG A 51 3.30 11.20 -0.30
C ARG A 51 2.40 10.25 -1.10
N GLY A 52 1.11 10.20 -0.81
CA GLY A 52 0.16 9.31 -1.48
C GLY A 52 0.35 7.83 -1.10
N LEU A 53 1.03 7.56 0.03
CA LEU A 53 1.24 6.21 0.54
C LEU A 53 0.12 5.82 1.52
N GLY A 54 -0.22 4.53 1.50
CA GLY A 54 -1.08 3.87 2.46
C GLY A 54 -0.29 2.86 3.27
N TYR A 55 -0.86 2.45 4.40
CA TYR A 55 -0.28 1.42 5.25
C TYR A 55 -1.35 0.47 5.82
N PHE A 56 -0.89 -0.73 6.17
CA PHE A 56 -1.66 -1.74 6.87
C PHE A 56 -0.74 -2.66 7.70
N PRO A 57 -1.07 -3.05 8.94
CA PRO A 57 -2.28 -2.73 9.69
C PRO A 57 -2.36 -1.27 10.18
N ARG A 58 -3.57 -0.74 10.35
CA ARG A 58 -3.79 0.67 10.71
C ARG A 58 -3.50 0.96 12.17
N GLU A 59 -3.89 0.03 13.02
CA GLU A 59 -3.76 0.10 14.46
C GLU A 59 -2.32 0.33 14.93
N ILE A 60 -1.33 -0.09 14.15
CA ILE A 60 0.09 0.10 14.46
C ILE A 60 0.48 1.58 14.50
N LEU A 61 -0.11 2.42 13.63
CA LEU A 61 0.13 3.87 13.63
C LEU A 61 -1.01 4.66 14.29
N ASP A 62 -2.25 4.19 14.15
CA ASP A 62 -3.44 4.97 14.49
C ASP A 62 -3.90 4.79 15.94
N ALA A 63 -3.59 3.66 16.56
CA ALA A 63 -4.13 3.27 17.87
C ALA A 63 -3.11 2.61 18.80
N ASN A 64 -1.81 2.73 18.51
CA ASN A 64 -0.76 2.07 19.28
C ASN A 64 -0.23 2.96 20.41
N GLU A 65 -0.58 2.61 21.64
CA GLU A 65 -0.15 3.34 22.84
C GLU A 65 1.29 3.02 23.28
N GLN A 66 1.84 1.88 22.85
CA GLN A 66 3.15 1.39 23.27
C GLN A 66 3.95 0.83 22.08
N PRO A 67 4.32 1.69 21.11
CA PRO A 67 4.91 1.23 19.87
C PRO A 67 6.25 0.55 20.09
N ARG A 68 6.42 -0.61 19.46
CA ARG A 68 7.63 -1.41 19.47
C ARG A 68 8.34 -1.28 18.13
N GLN A 69 9.65 -1.11 18.19
CA GLN A 69 10.49 -0.88 17.02
C GLN A 69 10.41 -1.99 15.97
N TRP A 70 10.10 -3.22 16.38
CA TRP A 70 9.99 -4.39 15.52
C TRP A 70 8.59 -4.59 14.93
N GLU A 71 7.60 -3.77 15.28
CA GLU A 71 6.27 -3.88 14.66
C GLU A 71 6.35 -3.55 13.18
N GLU A 72 5.71 -4.39 12.38
CA GLU A 72 5.76 -4.34 10.93
C GLU A 72 4.45 -3.87 10.33
N LEU A 73 4.55 -3.05 9.30
CA LEU A 73 3.44 -2.62 8.48
C LEU A 73 3.82 -2.74 6.99
N ARG A 74 2.79 -2.89 6.17
CA ARG A 74 2.87 -2.94 4.72
C ARG A 74 2.64 -1.54 4.19
N ILE A 75 3.63 -0.99 3.51
CA ILE A 75 3.52 0.27 2.79
C ILE A 75 3.16 -0.03 1.34
N PHE A 76 2.26 0.79 0.78
CA PHE A 76 1.86 0.70 -0.63
C PHE A 76 1.51 2.09 -1.17
N ARG A 77 1.56 2.28 -2.48
CA ARG A 77 1.07 3.51 -3.12
C ARG A 77 -0.44 3.44 -3.30
N LYS A 78 -1.21 4.38 -2.75
CA LYS A 78 -2.70 4.32 -2.79
C LYS A 78 -3.26 4.27 -4.21
N GLN A 79 -2.59 4.91 -5.17
CA GLN A 79 -3.05 4.97 -6.55
C GLN A 79 -2.65 3.76 -7.42
N SER A 80 -1.79 2.86 -6.93
CA SER A 80 -1.44 1.65 -7.67
C SER A 80 -2.63 0.67 -7.72
N PRO A 81 -2.70 -0.27 -8.68
CA PRO A 81 -3.78 -1.24 -8.74
C PRO A 81 -3.97 -2.02 -7.42
N VAL A 82 -2.87 -2.52 -6.86
CA VAL A 82 -2.87 -3.21 -5.56
C VAL A 82 -3.27 -2.25 -4.44
N GLY A 83 -2.76 -1.02 -4.44
CA GLY A 83 -3.07 -0.03 -3.40
C GLY A 83 -4.54 0.39 -3.41
N LYS A 84 -5.17 0.50 -4.58
CA LYS A 84 -6.62 0.73 -4.70
C LYS A 84 -7.42 -0.41 -4.10
N LEU A 85 -7.02 -1.66 -4.36
CA LEU A 85 -7.67 -2.85 -3.80
C LEU A 85 -7.55 -2.91 -2.27
N VAL A 86 -6.34 -2.70 -1.75
CA VAL A 86 -6.11 -2.64 -0.29
C VAL A 86 -6.90 -1.49 0.33
N THR A 87 -6.90 -0.31 -0.29
CA THR A 87 -7.66 0.85 0.21
C THR A 87 -9.15 0.55 0.23
N ALA A 88 -9.70 -0.07 -0.81
CA ALA A 88 -11.11 -0.42 -0.87
C ALA A 88 -11.53 -1.39 0.24
N VAL A 89 -10.67 -2.35 0.60
CA VAL A 89 -10.91 -3.25 1.74
C VAL A 89 -10.87 -2.50 3.08
N LEU A 90 -9.92 -1.56 3.25
CA LEU A 90 -9.71 -0.87 4.52
C LEU A 90 -10.66 0.31 4.75
N GLU A 91 -11.25 0.85 3.69
CA GLU A 91 -12.16 2.00 3.73
C GLU A 91 -13.49 1.65 3.06
N PRO A 92 -14.39 0.90 3.72
CA PRO A 92 -15.68 0.54 3.15
C PRO A 92 -16.48 1.79 2.77
N SER A 93 -16.94 1.83 1.52
CA SER A 93 -17.78 2.87 0.98
C SER A 93 -18.57 2.30 -0.19
N HIS A 94 -19.66 2.96 -0.61
CA HIS A 94 -20.44 2.48 -1.75
C HIS A 94 -19.57 2.33 -3.02
N GLU A 95 -18.68 3.28 -3.28
CA GLU A 95 -17.76 3.26 -4.42
C GLU A 95 -16.74 2.12 -4.29
N ASN A 96 -16.15 1.94 -3.11
CA ASN A 96 -15.17 0.88 -2.88
C ASN A 96 -15.81 -0.53 -2.92
N ASP A 97 -17.05 -0.68 -2.45
CA ASP A 97 -17.80 -1.93 -2.56
C ASP A 97 -18.09 -2.29 -4.01
N LEU A 98 -18.41 -1.30 -4.86
CA LEU A 98 -18.59 -1.51 -6.30
C LEU A 98 -17.26 -1.92 -6.95
N PHE A 99 -16.18 -1.21 -6.64
CA PHE A 99 -14.84 -1.55 -7.14
C PHE A 99 -14.41 -2.98 -6.73
N LEU A 100 -14.66 -3.38 -5.48
CA LEU A 100 -14.34 -4.74 -5.02
C LEU A 100 -15.16 -5.81 -5.75
N LYS A 101 -16.45 -5.54 -6.03
CA LYS A 101 -17.29 -6.44 -6.82
C LYS A 101 -16.75 -6.59 -8.23
N GLU A 102 -16.47 -5.48 -8.91
CA GLU A 102 -15.89 -5.48 -10.25
C GLU A 102 -14.57 -6.25 -10.29
N ALA A 103 -13.67 -5.97 -9.35
CA ALA A 103 -12.39 -6.66 -9.21
C ALA A 103 -12.56 -8.17 -9.01
N SER A 104 -13.57 -8.62 -8.25
CA SER A 104 -13.85 -10.04 -8.02
C SER A 104 -14.49 -10.75 -9.22
N THR A 105 -15.20 -10.03 -10.09
CA THR A 105 -15.88 -10.59 -11.27
C THR A 105 -15.01 -10.68 -12.51
N ASN A 106 -13.87 -9.97 -12.54
CA ASN A 106 -12.98 -9.94 -13.70
C ASN A 106 -12.20 -11.25 -13.96
N ASP A 107 -12.30 -12.25 -13.07
CA ASP A 107 -11.61 -13.53 -13.18
C ASP A 107 -12.36 -14.62 -13.99
N GLU A 108 -13.59 -14.40 -14.46
CA GLU A 108 -14.31 -15.39 -15.30
C GLU A 108 -14.44 -15.03 -16.78
N THR A 109 -14.05 -13.83 -17.25
CA THR A 109 -14.42 -13.40 -18.63
C THR A 109 -13.30 -12.84 -19.50
N ASN A 110 -12.05 -12.78 -19.03
CA ASN A 110 -11.00 -12.10 -19.83
C ASN A 110 -10.18 -13.01 -20.75
N ALA A 111 -10.14 -14.33 -20.56
CA ALA A 111 -9.39 -15.19 -21.47
C ALA A 111 -10.12 -15.35 -22.83
N ALA A 112 -11.43 -15.59 -22.81
CA ALA A 112 -12.21 -15.82 -24.01
C ALA A 112 -12.38 -14.54 -24.86
N ALA A 113 -12.64 -13.40 -24.23
CA ALA A 113 -12.80 -12.11 -24.93
C ALA A 113 -11.48 -11.60 -25.53
N VAL A 114 -10.35 -11.79 -24.82
CA VAL A 114 -9.02 -11.47 -25.36
C VAL A 114 -8.65 -12.41 -26.51
N LEU A 115 -8.99 -13.70 -26.44
CA LEU A 115 -8.80 -14.64 -27.54
C LEU A 115 -9.64 -14.28 -28.78
N ASP A 116 -10.87 -13.79 -28.60
CA ASP A 116 -11.74 -13.36 -29.71
C ASP A 116 -11.22 -12.09 -30.39
N GLN A 117 -10.67 -11.14 -29.61
CA GLN A 117 -9.99 -9.97 -30.16
C GLN A 117 -8.72 -10.34 -30.93
N ILE A 118 -7.92 -11.28 -30.40
CA ILE A 118 -6.72 -11.78 -31.09
C ILE A 118 -7.09 -12.49 -32.41
N ARG A 119 -8.16 -13.29 -32.44
CA ARG A 119 -8.66 -13.95 -33.67
C ARG A 119 -9.15 -12.95 -34.70
N THR A 120 -9.89 -11.94 -34.27
CA THR A 120 -10.38 -10.86 -35.15
C THR A 120 -9.23 -10.06 -35.77
N LEU A 121 -8.12 -9.89 -35.05
CA LEU A 121 -6.94 -9.16 -35.53
C LEU A 121 -6.03 -10.00 -36.43
N LEU A 122 -6.00 -11.33 -36.25
CA LEU A 122 -5.19 -12.25 -37.06
C LEU A 122 -5.91 -12.75 -38.32
N GLY A 123 -7.21 -12.44 -38.47
CA GLY A 123 -7.96 -12.66 -39.70
C GLY A 123 -8.10 -14.13 -40.08
N ASP A 124 -8.99 -14.83 -39.37
CA ASP A 124 -9.97 -15.65 -40.08
C ASP A 124 -11.07 -14.72 -40.65
#